data_AF-A0A1V0M569-F1
#
_entry.id   AF-A0A1V0M569-F1
#
_cell.length_a   1.000
_cell.length_b   1.000
_cell.length_c   1.000
_cell.angle_alpha   90.00
_cell.angle_beta   90.00
_cell.angle_gamma   90.00
#
_symmetry.space_group_name_H-M   'P 1'
#
loop_
_entity.id
_entity.type
_entity.pdbx_description
1 polymer ?
#
loop_
_entity_poly.entity_id
_entity_poly.type
_entity_poly.pdbx_seq_one_letter_code
_entity_poly.pdbx_strand_id
1 'polypeptide(L)'
;MLGFAGYLAELIAIPRPLAVLVTLAFIGWLVQRGVRESVGTAALITVVEIGILLVLIIAGVPTLTEVDVWTSAFGLGGAIPVEGIVTAAVLAFFAFIGFEDIVNMTEETVDPTRIIGPAIFGTLAITSVLYLLLTLVAVGAPDPDAVAQSAAPLATLWTQLTGQSSTWLATVALIAVINGVIVQIIMASRLLYGMAQEKMMPAPLAQVGRRRTPYVTIWLVVGIVGVLALAFPIETLARATTTITLLVFASVNLALVVLGTREGSGPLRRRRWIGILGLVLTSALALREILVLVGLL
;
A
#
# COMPACT_ATOMS: atom_id res chain seq x y z
N MET A 1 3.49 1.41 9.15
CA MET A 1 3.80 1.66 10.58
C MET A 1 2.71 1.15 11.52
N LEU A 2 1.43 1.46 11.28
CA LEU A 2 0.37 1.01 12.18
C LEU A 2 0.23 -0.52 12.25
N GLY A 3 0.34 -1.22 11.11
CA GLY A 3 0.38 -2.69 11.08
C GLY A 3 1.59 -3.29 11.83
N PHE A 4 2.77 -2.67 11.71
CA PHE A 4 3.97 -3.09 12.46
C PHE A 4 3.74 -3.06 13.97
N ALA A 5 3.15 -1.98 14.49
CA ALA A 5 2.89 -1.86 15.92
C ALA A 5 1.95 -2.97 16.45
N GLY A 6 0.99 -3.41 15.62
CA GLY A 6 0.11 -4.53 15.94
C GLY A 6 0.86 -5.86 16.01
N TYR A 7 1.63 -6.21 14.99
CA TYR A 7 2.45 -7.44 15.02
C TYR A 7 3.55 -7.41 16.08
N LEU A 8 4.09 -6.24 16.44
CA LEU A 8 5.12 -6.15 17.47
C LEU A 8 4.52 -6.39 18.86
N ALA A 9 3.28 -5.96 19.08
CA ALA A 9 2.56 -6.18 20.33
C ALA A 9 2.32 -7.67 20.64
N GLU A 10 2.24 -8.53 19.61
CA GLU A 10 2.19 -9.99 19.75
C GLU A 10 3.50 -10.59 20.30
N LEU A 11 4.63 -9.90 20.08
CA LEU A 11 5.95 -10.39 20.50
C LEU A 11 6.40 -9.76 21.82
N ILE A 12 6.15 -8.46 21.99
CA ILE A 12 6.64 -7.69 23.13
C ILE A 12 5.57 -6.65 23.54
N ALA A 13 5.21 -6.64 24.81
CA ALA A 13 4.29 -5.65 25.38
C ALA A 13 4.98 -4.27 25.47
N ILE A 14 4.86 -3.46 24.43
CA ILE A 14 5.39 -2.09 24.36
C ILE A 14 4.25 -1.12 24.03
N PRO A 15 4.17 0.07 24.65
CA PRO A 15 3.20 1.08 24.26
C PRO A 15 3.33 1.45 22.78
N ARG A 16 2.20 1.43 22.06
CA ARG A 16 2.13 1.75 20.62
C ARG A 16 2.89 3.03 20.23
N PRO A 17 2.79 4.16 20.96
CA PRO A 17 3.52 5.37 20.57
C PRO A 17 5.04 5.17 20.58
N LEU A 18 5.55 4.46 21.58
CA LEU A 18 6.99 4.19 21.71
C LEU A 18 7.47 3.27 20.59
N ALA A 19 6.71 2.21 20.29
CA ALA A 19 7.02 1.30 19.19
C ALA A 19 7.11 2.03 17.83
N VAL A 20 6.14 2.89 17.54
CA VAL A 20 6.14 3.68 16.29
C VAL A 20 7.35 4.61 16.22
N LEU A 21 7.62 5.39 17.27
CA LEU A 21 8.70 6.38 17.28
C LEU A 21 10.08 5.74 17.22
N VAL A 22 10.33 4.68 17.99
CA VAL A 22 11.62 3.98 18.02
C VAL A 22 11.90 3.32 16.68
N THR A 23 10.93 2.62 16.10
CA THR A 23 11.11 1.97 14.80
C THR A 23 11.32 2.99 13.68
N LEU A 24 10.55 4.09 13.67
CA LEU A 24 10.74 5.16 12.68
C LEU A 24 12.09 5.84 12.81
N ALA A 25 12.55 6.12 14.03
CA ALA A 25 13.87 6.69 14.27
C ALA A 25 14.98 5.73 13.81
N PHE A 26 14.83 4.43 14.08
CA PHE A 26 15.76 3.40 13.64
C PHE A 26 15.81 3.30 12.10
N ILE A 27 14.66 3.28 11.43
CA ILE A 27 14.58 3.27 9.97
C ILE A 27 15.18 4.56 9.38
N GLY A 28 14.81 5.73 9.90
CA GLY A 28 15.38 7.01 9.47
C GLY A 28 16.90 7.03 9.57
N TRP A 29 17.45 6.50 10.66
CA TRP A 29 18.88 6.34 10.85
C TRP A 29 19.52 5.36 9.86
N LEU A 30 18.89 4.21 9.59
CA LEU A 30 19.36 3.24 8.58
C LEU A 30 19.40 3.87 7.18
N VAL A 31 18.32 4.52 6.77
CA VAL A 31 18.19 5.18 5.47
C VAL A 31 19.21 6.32 5.35
N GLN A 32 19.39 7.12 6.40
CA GLN A 32 20.41 8.19 6.42
C GLN A 32 21.83 7.64 6.26
N ARG A 33 22.13 6.48 6.85
CA ARG A 33 23.42 5.79 6.65
C ARG A 33 23.62 5.28 5.23
N GLY A 34 22.66 5.47 4.34
CA GLY A 34 22.77 5.07 2.95
C GLY A 34 22.65 3.58 2.78
N VAL A 35 21.91 2.91 3.67
CA VAL A 35 21.41 1.56 3.40
C VAL A 35 20.53 1.69 2.16
N ARG A 36 21.13 1.38 1.00
CA ARG A 36 20.40 1.15 -0.23
C ARG A 36 19.96 -0.30 -0.16
N GLU A 37 18.66 -0.50 -0.05
CA GLU A 37 18.09 -1.82 -0.22
C GLU A 37 18.52 -2.33 -1.60
N SER A 38 19.12 -3.52 -1.65
CA SER A 38 19.40 -4.15 -2.94
C SER A 38 18.07 -4.62 -3.52
N VAL A 39 17.83 -4.37 -4.81
CA VAL A 39 16.65 -4.89 -5.53
C VAL A 39 16.49 -6.40 -5.32
N GLY A 40 17.61 -7.14 -5.23
CA GLY A 40 17.58 -8.57 -4.95
C GLY A 40 17.14 -8.93 -3.52
N THR A 41 17.48 -8.12 -2.52
CA THR A 41 17.03 -8.31 -1.14
C THR A 41 15.53 -8.00 -1.02
N ALA A 42 15.08 -6.91 -1.62
CA ALA A 42 13.66 -6.56 -1.71
C ALA A 42 12.86 -7.71 -2.36
N ALA A 43 13.33 -8.19 -3.51
CA ALA A 43 12.68 -9.29 -4.23
C ALA A 43 12.64 -10.59 -3.41
N LEU A 44 13.73 -10.93 -2.70
CA LEU A 44 13.75 -12.10 -1.81
C LEU A 44 12.72 -11.98 -0.70
N ILE A 45 12.63 -10.82 -0.05
CA ILE A 45 11.64 -10.56 1.01
C ILE A 45 10.22 -10.68 0.43
N THR A 46 9.95 -10.09 -0.73
CA THR A 46 8.64 -10.21 -1.40
C THR A 46 8.29 -11.66 -1.75
N VAL A 47 9.24 -12.48 -2.19
CA VAL A 47 8.99 -13.92 -2.44
C VAL A 47 8.61 -14.63 -1.13
N VAL A 48 9.29 -14.32 -0.02
CA VAL A 48 8.95 -14.85 1.30
C VAL A 48 7.56 -14.40 1.74
N GLU A 49 7.20 -13.13 1.54
CA GLU A 49 5.87 -12.57 1.83
C GLU A 49 4.77 -13.32 1.06
N ILE A 50 4.97 -13.50 -0.25
CA ILE A 50 4.03 -14.27 -1.09
C ILE A 50 3.91 -15.71 -0.57
N GLY A 51 5.02 -16.34 -0.20
CA GLY A 51 5.02 -17.68 0.37
C GLY A 51 4.17 -17.80 1.62
N ILE A 52 4.19 -16.79 2.49
CA ILE A 52 3.37 -16.76 3.72
C ILE A 52 1.90 -16.62 3.41
N LEU A 53 1.54 -15.74 2.46
CA LEU A 53 0.16 -15.63 2.01
C LEU A 53 -0.35 -16.95 1.44
N LEU A 54 0.48 -17.66 0.68
CA LEU A 54 0.14 -18.98 0.16
C LEU A 54 -0.04 -20.01 1.29
N VAL A 55 0.82 -20.02 2.31
CA VAL A 55 0.67 -20.89 3.48
C VAL A 55 -0.65 -20.64 4.21
N LEU A 56 -1.03 -19.37 4.41
CA LEU A 56 -2.33 -19.01 4.99
C LEU A 56 -3.50 -19.47 4.12
N ILE A 57 -3.43 -19.24 2.81
CA ILE A 57 -4.47 -19.66 1.86
C ILE A 57 -4.63 -21.19 1.93
N ILE A 58 -3.53 -21.94 1.89
CA ILE A 58 -3.53 -23.41 1.96
C ILE A 58 -4.11 -23.89 3.29
N ALA A 59 -3.71 -23.29 4.41
CA ALA A 59 -4.25 -23.63 5.72
C ALA A 59 -5.76 -23.35 5.85
N GLY A 60 -6.25 -22.36 5.09
CA GLY A 60 -7.67 -21.99 5.03
C GLY A 60 -8.53 -22.83 4.11
N VAL A 61 -7.96 -23.62 3.18
CA VAL A 61 -8.74 -24.42 2.22
C VAL A 61 -9.85 -25.27 2.87
N PRO A 62 -9.65 -25.93 4.03
CA PRO A 62 -10.71 -26.71 4.67
C PRO A 62 -11.96 -25.89 5.00
N THR A 63 -11.82 -24.61 5.40
CA THR A 63 -12.97 -23.78 5.75
C THR A 63 -13.81 -23.41 4.53
N LEU A 64 -13.19 -23.40 3.34
CA LEU A 64 -13.89 -23.11 2.08
C LEU A 64 -14.81 -24.23 1.59
N THR A 65 -14.83 -25.38 2.26
CA THR A 65 -15.72 -26.49 1.92
C THR A 65 -17.13 -26.32 2.47
N GLU A 66 -17.33 -25.38 3.40
CA GLU A 66 -18.63 -25.10 4.01
C GLU A 66 -19.48 -24.19 3.11
N VAL A 67 -20.72 -24.59 2.85
CA VAL A 67 -21.66 -23.85 1.98
C VAL A 67 -21.94 -22.45 2.51
N ASP A 68 -21.94 -22.28 3.84
CA ASP A 68 -22.21 -21.00 4.51
C ASP A 68 -21.12 -19.94 4.26
N VAL A 69 -19.89 -20.36 3.95
CA VAL A 69 -18.82 -19.44 3.54
C VAL A 69 -19.12 -18.81 2.19
N TRP A 70 -19.70 -19.57 1.25
CA TRP A 70 -20.04 -19.06 -0.08
C TRP A 70 -21.31 -18.19 -0.04
N THR A 71 -22.30 -18.52 0.79
CA THR A 71 -23.49 -17.68 0.93
C THR A 71 -23.17 -16.34 1.60
N SER A 72 -22.31 -16.34 2.63
CA SER A 72 -21.83 -15.13 3.30
C SER A 72 -20.89 -14.31 2.41
N ALA A 73 -19.90 -14.92 1.76
CA ALA A 73 -18.93 -14.22 0.92
C ALA A 73 -19.57 -13.52 -0.31
N PHE A 74 -20.61 -14.12 -0.88
CA PHE A 74 -21.31 -13.57 -2.04
C PHE A 74 -22.62 -12.84 -1.69
N GLY A 75 -22.96 -12.75 -0.41
CA GLY A 75 -24.19 -12.09 0.05
C GLY A 75 -25.47 -12.73 -0.50
N LEU A 76 -25.46 -14.05 -0.76
CA LEU A 76 -26.54 -14.78 -1.44
C LEU A 76 -27.78 -15.04 -0.56
N GLY A 77 -27.91 -14.35 0.57
CA GLY A 77 -29.01 -14.51 1.55
C GLY A 77 -29.79 -13.23 1.88
N GLY A 78 -29.49 -12.09 1.24
CA GLY A 78 -30.11 -10.80 1.57
C GLY A 78 -29.90 -9.71 0.53
N ALA A 79 -30.27 -8.47 0.88
CA ALA A 79 -29.99 -7.32 0.01
C ALA A 79 -28.48 -7.09 -0.09
N ILE A 80 -27.98 -6.91 -1.31
CA ILE A 80 -26.57 -6.60 -1.56
C ILE A 80 -26.26 -5.23 -0.93
N PRO A 81 -25.34 -5.14 0.06
CA PRO A 81 -25.02 -3.88 0.73
C PRO A 81 -24.12 -3.04 -0.18
N VAL A 82 -24.72 -2.41 -1.20
CA VAL A 82 -23.99 -1.64 -2.22
C VAL A 82 -23.07 -0.60 -1.60
N GLU A 83 -23.53 0.12 -0.56
CA GLU A 83 -22.72 1.10 0.14
C GLU A 83 -21.50 0.48 0.85
N GLY A 84 -21.69 -0.68 1.48
CA GLY A 84 -20.62 -1.45 2.11
C GLY A 84 -19.59 -1.92 1.09
N ILE A 85 -20.04 -2.39 -0.08
CA ILE A 85 -19.16 -2.81 -1.19
C ILE A 85 -18.32 -1.63 -1.67
N VAL A 86 -18.92 -0.46 -1.90
CA VAL A 86 -18.16 0.69 -2.40
C VAL A 86 -17.16 1.18 -1.34
N THR A 87 -17.54 1.18 -0.06
CA THR A 87 -16.63 1.54 1.03
C THR A 87 -15.47 0.55 1.16
N ALA A 88 -15.75 -0.75 1.08
CA ALA A 88 -14.75 -1.79 1.09
C ALA A 88 -13.82 -1.71 -0.14
N ALA A 89 -14.35 -1.39 -1.33
CA ALA A 89 -13.56 -1.25 -2.55
C ALA A 89 -12.53 -0.11 -2.45
N VAL A 90 -12.88 1.00 -1.80
CA VAL A 90 -11.97 2.13 -1.57
C VAL A 90 -10.85 1.78 -0.60
N LEU A 91 -11.20 1.08 0.49
CA LEU A 91 -10.20 0.57 1.44
C LEU A 91 -9.34 -0.54 0.82
N ALA A 92 -9.90 -1.37 -0.05
CA ALA A 92 -9.17 -2.37 -0.81
C ALA A 92 -8.22 -1.71 -1.81
N PHE A 93 -8.62 -0.61 -2.47
CA PHE A 93 -7.74 0.15 -3.36
C PHE A 93 -6.48 0.65 -2.65
N PHE A 94 -6.59 1.05 -1.37
CA PHE A 94 -5.43 1.41 -0.56
C PHE A 94 -4.37 0.28 -0.50
N ALA A 95 -4.79 -0.99 -0.47
CA ALA A 95 -3.88 -2.13 -0.46
C ALA A 95 -3.15 -2.35 -1.80
N PHE A 96 -3.63 -1.75 -2.89
CA PHE A 96 -2.97 -1.81 -4.21
C PHE A 96 -2.01 -0.64 -4.45
N ILE A 97 -2.03 0.40 -3.61
CA ILE A 97 -1.11 1.53 -3.74
C ILE A 97 0.34 1.04 -3.66
N GLY A 98 1.11 1.36 -4.68
CA GLY A 98 2.50 0.93 -4.86
C GLY A 98 2.79 0.39 -6.26
N PHE A 99 1.77 0.00 -7.04
CA PHE A 99 1.99 -0.38 -8.44
C PHE A 99 2.45 0.81 -9.29
N GLU A 100 2.03 2.02 -8.93
CA GLU A 100 2.42 3.26 -9.58
C GLU A 100 3.91 3.58 -9.36
N ASP A 101 4.51 3.09 -8.27
CA ASP A 101 5.92 3.33 -7.96
C ASP A 101 6.87 2.59 -8.91
N ILE A 102 6.38 1.54 -9.61
CA ILE A 102 7.16 0.80 -10.61
C ILE A 102 7.70 1.75 -11.69
N VAL A 103 6.95 2.81 -12.03
CA VAL A 103 7.39 3.77 -13.06
C VAL A 103 8.56 4.63 -12.60
N ASN A 104 8.78 4.79 -11.30
CA ASN A 104 9.92 5.54 -10.77
C ASN A 104 11.25 4.76 -10.92
N MET A 105 11.17 3.44 -11.11
CA MET A 105 12.33 2.57 -11.38
C MET A 105 12.62 2.40 -12.87
N THR A 106 11.93 3.16 -13.73
CA THR A 106 12.12 3.10 -15.19
C THR A 106 13.57 3.34 -15.60
N GLU A 107 14.29 4.24 -14.91
CA GLU A 107 15.70 4.54 -15.21
C GLU A 107 16.65 3.39 -14.86
N GLU A 108 16.28 2.55 -13.89
CA GLU A 108 17.08 1.39 -13.43
C GLU A 108 16.63 0.08 -14.11
N THR A 109 15.58 0.11 -14.94
CA THR A 109 15.01 -1.07 -15.61
C THR A 109 15.68 -1.31 -16.96
N VAL A 110 16.05 -2.55 -17.26
CA VAL A 110 16.55 -2.95 -18.58
C VAL A 110 15.38 -2.98 -19.57
N ASP A 111 15.46 -2.26 -20.70
CA ASP A 111 14.38 -2.15 -21.69
C ASP A 111 13.00 -1.80 -21.07
N PRO A 112 12.85 -0.61 -20.45
CA PRO A 112 11.64 -0.24 -19.74
C PRO A 112 10.41 -0.22 -20.64
N THR A 113 10.60 0.06 -21.94
CA THR A 113 9.52 0.17 -22.92
C THR A 113 8.76 -1.15 -23.10
N ARG A 114 9.43 -2.28 -22.87
CA ARG A 114 8.85 -3.62 -22.99
C ARG A 114 8.51 -4.25 -21.64
N ILE A 115 9.24 -3.89 -20.57
CA ILE A 115 9.11 -4.56 -19.26
C ILE A 115 8.06 -3.89 -18.36
N ILE A 116 8.02 -2.56 -18.29
CA ILE A 116 7.20 -1.85 -17.29
C ILE A 116 5.71 -2.16 -17.45
N GLY A 117 5.20 -2.18 -18.68
CA GLY A 117 3.78 -2.43 -18.95
C GLY A 117 3.31 -3.81 -18.45
N PRO A 118 3.87 -4.92 -18.96
CA PRO A 118 3.55 -6.26 -18.46
C PRO A 118 3.83 -6.45 -16.96
N ALA A 119 4.86 -5.81 -16.40
CA ALA A 119 5.15 -5.88 -14.97
C ALA A 119 4.02 -5.28 -14.13
N ILE A 120 3.47 -4.11 -14.51
CA ILE A 120 2.35 -3.49 -13.81
C ILE A 120 1.11 -4.42 -13.84
N PHE A 121 0.70 -4.87 -15.02
CA PHE A 121 -0.48 -5.73 -15.14
C PHE A 121 -0.29 -7.11 -14.48
N GLY A 122 0.92 -7.68 -14.57
CA GLY A 122 1.27 -8.93 -13.93
C GLY A 122 1.19 -8.84 -12.40
N THR A 123 1.79 -7.80 -11.82
CA THR A 123 1.73 -7.54 -10.37
C THR A 123 0.29 -7.33 -9.93
N LEU A 124 -0.50 -6.51 -10.64
CA LEU A 124 -1.92 -6.28 -10.32
C LEU A 124 -2.75 -7.57 -10.37
N ALA A 125 -2.54 -8.42 -11.38
CA ALA A 125 -3.27 -9.67 -11.51
C ALA A 125 -2.90 -10.67 -10.39
N ILE A 126 -1.60 -10.85 -10.13
CA ILE A 126 -1.11 -11.78 -9.09
C ILE A 126 -1.59 -11.33 -7.71
N THR A 127 -1.42 -10.06 -7.37
CA THR A 127 -1.86 -9.51 -6.08
C THR A 127 -3.37 -9.58 -5.91
N SER A 128 -4.15 -9.30 -6.97
CA SER A 128 -5.61 -9.44 -6.94
C SER A 128 -6.04 -10.86 -6.61
N VAL A 129 -5.45 -11.87 -7.26
CA VAL A 129 -5.78 -13.28 -6.98
C VAL A 129 -5.42 -13.65 -5.54
N LEU A 130 -4.22 -13.28 -5.08
CA LEU A 130 -3.80 -13.56 -3.70
C LEU A 130 -4.72 -12.91 -2.67
N TYR A 131 -5.10 -11.65 -2.87
CA TYR A 131 -5.99 -10.92 -1.95
C TYR A 131 -7.40 -11.48 -1.95
N LEU A 132 -7.94 -11.86 -3.11
CA LEU A 132 -9.25 -12.51 -3.20
C LEU A 132 -9.27 -13.84 -2.44
N LEU A 133 -8.27 -14.70 -2.66
CA LEU A 133 -8.16 -15.99 -1.98
C LEU A 133 -7.99 -15.81 -0.46
N LEU A 134 -7.14 -14.88 -0.03
CA LEU A 134 -6.91 -14.61 1.38
C LEU A 134 -8.16 -14.05 2.06
N THR A 135 -8.88 -13.14 1.40
CA THR A 135 -10.12 -12.56 1.93
C THR A 135 -11.19 -13.64 2.08
N LEU A 136 -11.31 -14.55 1.10
CA LEU A 136 -12.24 -15.67 1.19
C LEU A 136 -11.93 -16.59 2.39
N VAL A 137 -10.65 -16.89 2.61
CA VAL A 137 -10.21 -17.65 3.79
C VAL A 137 -10.49 -16.90 5.09
N ALA A 138 -10.28 -15.58 5.13
CA ALA A 138 -10.53 -14.77 6.33
C ALA A 138 -12.03 -14.69 6.68
N VAL A 139 -12.91 -14.57 5.67
CA VAL A 139 -14.37 -14.59 5.86
C VAL A 139 -14.85 -15.97 6.30
N GLY A 140 -14.20 -17.04 5.82
CA GLY A 140 -14.49 -18.41 6.25
C GLY A 140 -13.78 -18.81 7.55
N ALA A 141 -13.13 -17.90 8.27
CA ALA A 141 -12.48 -18.24 9.54
C ALA A 141 -13.53 -18.63 10.62
N PRO A 142 -13.15 -19.43 11.64
CA PRO A 142 -14.06 -19.76 12.75
C PRO A 142 -14.67 -18.55 13.47
N ASP A 143 -13.92 -17.46 13.61
CA ASP A 143 -14.40 -16.18 14.15
C ASP A 143 -13.87 -15.02 13.28
N PRO A 144 -14.60 -14.66 12.20
CA PRO A 144 -14.20 -13.61 11.27
C PRO A 144 -14.15 -12.22 11.93
N ASP A 145 -14.99 -11.97 12.93
CA ASP A 145 -15.04 -10.69 13.65
C ASP A 145 -13.78 -10.49 14.49
N ALA A 146 -13.28 -11.54 15.15
CA ALA A 146 -12.00 -11.48 15.84
C ALA A 146 -10.82 -11.25 14.89
N VAL A 147 -10.87 -11.78 13.67
CA VAL A 147 -9.86 -11.47 12.63
C VAL A 147 -9.94 -10.00 12.22
N ALA A 148 -11.14 -9.47 12.00
CA ALA A 148 -11.37 -8.09 11.56
C ALA A 148 -10.96 -7.05 12.63
N GLN A 149 -11.14 -7.35 13.91
CA GLN A 149 -10.81 -6.46 15.02
C GLN A 149 -9.36 -6.59 15.53
N SER A 150 -8.62 -7.57 15.02
CA SER A 150 -7.26 -7.85 15.47
C SER A 150 -6.27 -6.76 15.04
N ALA A 151 -5.31 -6.46 15.92
CA ALA A 151 -4.15 -5.64 15.57
C ALA A 151 -3.15 -6.38 14.66
N ALA A 152 -3.22 -7.71 14.62
CA ALA A 152 -2.39 -8.59 13.79
C ALA A 152 -3.27 -9.63 13.05
N PRO A 153 -4.12 -9.21 12.08
CA PRO A 153 -5.15 -10.07 11.50
C PRO A 153 -4.65 -11.39 10.93
N LEU A 154 -3.48 -11.41 10.27
CA LEU A 154 -2.95 -12.65 9.69
C LEU A 154 -2.44 -13.62 10.76
N ALA A 155 -1.93 -13.11 11.88
CA ALA A 155 -1.51 -13.93 13.02
C ALA A 155 -2.72 -14.54 13.74
N THR A 156 -3.78 -13.74 13.93
CA THR A 156 -5.06 -14.23 14.46
C THR A 156 -5.69 -15.26 13.54
N LEU A 157 -5.74 -15.00 12.24
CA LEU A 157 -6.25 -15.94 11.24
C LEU A 157 -5.49 -17.27 11.29
N TRP A 158 -4.15 -17.26 11.31
CA TRP A 158 -3.35 -18.47 11.44
C TRP A 158 -3.69 -19.28 12.69
N THR A 159 -3.84 -18.59 13.82
CA THR A 159 -4.13 -19.22 15.12
C THR A 159 -5.51 -19.87 15.09
N GLN A 160 -6.52 -19.20 14.51
CA GLN A 160 -7.86 -19.76 14.37
C GLN A 160 -7.89 -20.97 13.42
N LEU A 161 -7.16 -20.91 12.30
CA LEU A 161 -7.16 -21.99 11.30
C LEU A 161 -6.41 -23.24 11.77
N THR A 162 -5.33 -23.08 12.53
CA THR A 162 -4.40 -24.18 12.84
C THR A 162 -4.32 -24.57 14.31
N GLY A 163 -4.78 -23.69 15.22
CA GLY A 163 -4.55 -23.82 16.66
C GLY A 163 -3.07 -23.67 17.07
N GLN A 164 -2.17 -23.35 16.14
CA GLN A 164 -0.73 -23.24 16.40
C GLN A 164 -0.31 -21.80 16.69
N SER A 165 0.86 -21.66 17.30
CA SER A 165 1.47 -20.35 17.52
C SER A 165 1.72 -19.61 16.20
N SER A 166 1.36 -18.33 16.19
CA SER A 166 1.55 -17.38 15.08
C SER A 166 2.84 -16.56 15.19
N THR A 167 3.70 -16.82 16.19
CA THR A 167 4.92 -16.04 16.46
C THR A 167 5.84 -15.95 15.23
N TRP A 168 6.00 -17.05 14.48
CA TRP A 168 6.82 -17.08 13.28
C TRP A 168 6.25 -16.15 12.19
N LEU A 169 4.92 -16.15 12.02
CA LEU A 169 4.21 -15.32 11.06
C LEU A 169 4.31 -13.85 11.44
N ALA A 170 4.08 -13.52 12.72
CA ALA A 170 4.24 -12.17 13.23
C ALA A 170 5.67 -11.65 13.01
N THR A 171 6.69 -12.49 13.23
CA THR A 171 8.10 -12.12 12.99
C THR A 171 8.36 -11.78 11.54
N VAL A 172 7.89 -12.60 10.59
CA VAL A 172 8.11 -12.30 9.17
C VAL A 172 7.27 -11.12 8.70
N ALA A 173 6.04 -10.98 9.18
CA ALA A 173 5.20 -9.80 8.91
C ALA A 173 5.87 -8.49 9.38
N LEU A 174 6.61 -8.51 10.50
CA LEU A 174 7.37 -7.35 10.94
C LEU A 174 8.52 -7.01 9.98
N ILE A 175 9.24 -8.01 9.49
CA ILE A 175 10.31 -7.81 8.50
C ILE A 175 9.72 -7.21 7.21
N ALA A 176 8.61 -7.77 6.74
CA ALA A 176 7.88 -7.29 5.56
C ALA A 176 7.47 -5.82 5.70
N VAL A 177 6.83 -5.46 6.82
CA VAL A 177 6.39 -4.07 7.06
C VAL A 177 7.57 -3.11 7.21
N ILE A 178 8.66 -3.53 7.87
CA ILE A 178 9.88 -2.70 7.94
C ILE A 178 10.42 -2.46 6.53
N ASN A 179 10.49 -3.49 5.70
CA ASN A 179 10.99 -3.40 4.34
C ASN A 179 10.17 -2.40 3.52
N GLY A 180 8.84 -2.57 3.50
CA GLY A 180 7.95 -1.66 2.79
C GLY A 180 8.09 -0.20 3.27
N VAL A 181 8.28 0.03 4.57
CA VAL A 181 8.45 1.40 5.09
C VAL A 181 9.82 1.99 4.75
N ILE A 182 10.89 1.19 4.71
CA ILE A 182 12.20 1.64 4.23
C ILE A 182 12.09 2.12 2.78
N VAL A 183 11.50 1.30 1.90
CA VAL A 183 11.30 1.65 0.49
C VAL A 183 10.51 2.95 0.36
N GLN A 184 9.38 3.09 1.05
CA GLN A 184 8.56 4.29 0.96
C GLN A 184 9.27 5.56 1.48
N ILE A 185 10.04 5.47 2.57
CA ILE A 185 10.82 6.62 3.07
C ILE A 185 11.92 7.01 2.06
N ILE A 186 12.58 6.03 1.42
CA ILE A 186 13.57 6.30 0.37
C ILE A 186 12.91 7.02 -0.82
N MET A 187 11.77 6.53 -1.28
CA MET A 187 11.05 7.10 -2.43
C MET A 187 10.58 8.53 -2.15
N ALA A 188 9.88 8.74 -1.02
CA ALA A 188 9.38 10.06 -0.64
C ALA A 188 10.50 11.07 -0.41
N SER A 189 11.58 10.66 0.27
CA SER A 189 12.72 11.57 0.53
C SER A 189 13.46 11.98 -0.74
N ARG A 190 13.58 11.08 -1.73
CA ARG A 190 14.17 11.37 -3.05
C ARG A 190 13.29 12.29 -3.89
N LEU A 191 11.97 12.09 -3.89
CA LEU A 191 11.03 12.95 -4.59
C LEU A 191 11.14 14.40 -4.07
N LEU A 192 11.05 14.58 -2.74
CA LEU A 192 11.17 15.90 -2.11
C LEU A 192 12.52 16.57 -2.38
N TYR A 193 13.60 15.78 -2.37
CA TYR A 193 14.93 16.27 -2.71
C TYR A 193 15.03 16.71 -4.18
N GLY A 194 14.48 15.93 -5.11
CA GLY A 194 14.43 16.29 -6.54
C GLY A 194 13.65 17.59 -6.78
N MET A 195 12.48 17.73 -6.14
CA MET A 195 11.71 18.99 -6.20
C MET A 195 12.48 20.18 -5.61
N ALA A 196 13.27 19.98 -4.55
CA ALA A 196 14.09 21.03 -3.96
C ALA A 196 15.24 21.45 -4.89
N GLN A 197 15.82 20.51 -5.66
CA GLN A 197 16.83 20.84 -6.68
C GLN A 197 16.23 21.66 -7.83
N GLU A 198 14.98 21.38 -8.20
CA GLU A 198 14.22 22.16 -9.19
C GLU A 198 13.65 23.48 -8.63
N LYS A 199 14.08 23.89 -7.42
CA LYS A 199 13.63 25.12 -6.73
C LYS A 199 12.11 25.19 -6.49
N MET A 200 11.42 24.05 -6.51
CA MET A 200 9.98 23.97 -6.21
C MET A 200 9.70 23.85 -4.70
N MET A 201 10.74 23.68 -3.88
CA MET A 201 10.68 23.49 -2.44
C MET A 201 11.77 24.33 -1.72
N PRO A 202 11.65 24.56 -0.40
CA PRO A 202 12.64 25.33 0.36
C PRO A 202 14.07 24.77 0.23
N ALA A 203 15.04 25.67 0.08
CA ALA A 203 16.46 25.33 -0.14
C ALA A 203 17.07 24.33 0.87
N PRO A 204 16.69 24.30 2.18
CA PRO A 204 17.21 23.30 3.12
C PRO A 204 16.91 21.86 2.72
N LEU A 205 15.84 21.60 1.95
CA LEU A 205 15.48 20.25 1.50
C LEU A 205 16.41 19.72 0.39
N ALA A 206 17.17 20.59 -0.27
CA ALA A 206 18.18 20.21 -1.26
C ALA A 206 19.52 19.78 -0.62
N GLN A 207 19.63 19.76 0.72
CA GLN A 207 20.86 19.38 1.40
C GLN A 207 21.09 17.87 1.38
N VAL A 208 22.34 17.48 1.13
CA VAL A 208 22.80 16.09 1.20
C VAL A 208 23.85 15.91 2.29
N GLY A 209 23.79 14.77 2.96
CA GLY A 209 24.79 14.37 3.95
C GLY A 209 26.06 13.84 3.31
N ARG A 210 27.04 13.48 4.15
CA ARG A 210 28.36 12.96 3.75
C ARG A 210 28.29 11.72 2.83
N ARG A 211 27.21 10.94 2.89
CA ARG A 211 26.99 9.73 2.08
C ARG A 211 26.12 9.99 0.83
N ARG A 212 25.92 11.26 0.44
CA ARG A 212 25.01 11.69 -0.63
C ARG A 212 23.55 11.27 -0.39
N THR A 213 23.16 11.12 0.87
CA THR A 213 21.77 10.86 1.29
C THR A 213 21.08 12.18 1.65
N PRO A 214 19.84 12.43 1.21
CA PRO A 214 19.13 13.68 1.50
C PRO A 214 18.56 13.66 2.93
N TYR A 215 19.45 13.83 3.92
CA TYR A 215 19.12 13.60 5.34
C TYR A 215 17.99 14.51 5.86
N VAL A 216 17.88 15.74 5.34
CA VAL A 216 16.82 16.68 5.75
C VAL A 216 15.45 16.16 5.31
N THR A 217 15.31 15.70 4.06
CA THR A 217 14.03 15.16 3.58
C THR A 217 13.71 13.82 4.22
N ILE A 218 14.71 12.97 4.52
CA ILE A 218 14.50 11.72 5.27
C ILE A 218 13.87 12.01 6.64
N TRP A 219 14.48 12.88 7.45
CA TRP A 219 13.95 13.18 8.79
C TRP A 219 12.64 13.96 8.75
N LEU A 220 12.42 14.79 7.73
CA LEU A 220 11.12 15.42 7.50
C LEU A 220 10.03 14.38 7.25
N VAL A 221 10.26 13.43 6.34
CA VAL A 221 9.31 12.35 6.03
C VAL A 221 9.07 11.49 7.27
N VAL A 222 10.13 11.09 7.98
CA VAL A 222 10.02 10.32 9.23
C VAL A 222 9.18 11.06 10.27
N GLY A 223 9.38 12.37 10.43
CA GLY A 223 8.61 13.21 11.34
C GLY A 223 7.13 13.29 10.95
N ILE A 224 6.83 13.55 9.67
CA ILE A 224 5.45 13.60 9.16
C ILE A 224 4.75 12.25 9.36
N VAL A 225 5.40 11.14 8.98
CA VAL A 225 4.86 9.79 9.15
C VAL A 225 4.63 9.48 10.63
N GLY A 226 5.54 9.88 11.52
CA GLY A 226 5.40 9.71 12.97
C GLY A 226 4.19 10.46 13.51
N VAL A 227 4.03 11.74 13.16
CA VAL A 227 2.87 12.54 13.58
C VAL A 227 1.56 11.93 13.07
N LEU A 228 1.48 11.59 11.78
CA LEU A 228 0.27 11.02 11.19
C LEU A 228 -0.09 9.66 11.80
N ALA A 229 0.90 8.80 12.03
CA ALA A 229 0.69 7.48 12.63
C ALA A 229 0.23 7.54 14.09
N LEU A 230 0.53 8.63 14.82
CA LEU A 230 0.09 8.81 16.20
C LEU A 230 -1.24 9.56 16.30
N ALA A 231 -1.52 10.45 15.34
CA ALA A 231 -2.71 11.32 15.36
C ALA A 231 -3.96 10.66 14.75
N PHE A 232 -3.80 9.74 13.80
CA PHE A 232 -4.92 9.21 13.03
C PHE A 232 -4.97 7.66 13.00
N PRO A 233 -6.17 7.06 12.96
CA PRO A 233 -6.32 5.63 12.78
C PRO A 233 -5.99 5.22 11.33
N ILE A 234 -5.71 3.92 11.14
CA ILE A 234 -5.30 3.39 9.84
C ILE A 234 -6.36 3.58 8.77
N GLU A 235 -7.64 3.49 9.12
CA GLU A 235 -8.75 3.67 8.18
C GLU A 235 -8.82 5.10 7.63
N THR A 236 -8.70 6.11 8.49
CA THR A 236 -8.67 7.52 8.06
C THR A 236 -7.47 7.80 7.17
N LEU A 237 -6.30 7.27 7.52
CA LEU A 237 -5.10 7.41 6.68
C LEU A 237 -5.26 6.68 5.34
N ALA A 238 -5.89 5.50 5.32
CA ALA A 238 -6.16 4.75 4.09
C ALA A 238 -7.09 5.53 3.17
N ARG A 239 -8.21 6.05 3.68
CA ARG A 239 -9.14 6.90 2.91
C ARG A 239 -8.48 8.16 2.36
N ALA A 240 -7.72 8.87 3.21
CA ALA A 240 -7.00 10.07 2.79
C ALA A 240 -5.97 9.76 1.70
N THR A 241 -5.20 8.69 1.86
CA THR A 241 -4.20 8.26 0.88
C THR A 241 -4.87 7.88 -0.45
N THR A 242 -5.92 7.05 -0.43
CA THR A 242 -6.70 6.71 -1.61
C THR A 242 -7.23 7.95 -2.32
N THR A 243 -7.78 8.91 -1.58
CA THR A 243 -8.29 10.17 -2.14
C THR A 243 -7.19 10.95 -2.85
N ILE A 244 -6.03 11.11 -2.21
CA ILE A 244 -4.87 11.81 -2.79
C ILE A 244 -4.38 11.08 -4.04
N THR A 245 -4.25 9.75 -4.01
CA THR A 245 -3.82 8.96 -5.16
C THR A 245 -4.81 9.09 -6.32
N LEU A 246 -6.11 9.05 -6.06
CA LEU A 246 -7.14 9.28 -7.10
C LEU A 246 -7.03 10.68 -7.71
N LEU A 247 -6.76 11.71 -6.92
CA LEU A 247 -6.52 13.08 -7.41
C LEU A 247 -5.25 13.19 -8.25
N VAL A 248 -4.17 12.48 -7.85
CA VAL A 248 -2.95 12.38 -8.64
C VAL A 248 -3.24 11.69 -9.97
N PHE A 249 -3.97 10.57 -9.97
CA PHE A 249 -4.35 9.87 -11.20
C PHE A 249 -5.27 10.72 -12.08
N ALA A 250 -6.21 11.47 -11.51
CA ALA A 250 -7.02 12.44 -12.25
C ALA A 250 -6.13 13.49 -12.92
N SER A 251 -5.13 14.02 -12.20
CA SER A 251 -4.17 15.00 -12.73
C SER A 251 -3.31 14.43 -13.87
N VAL A 252 -2.82 13.20 -13.74
CA VAL A 252 -2.06 12.50 -14.79
C VAL A 252 -2.93 12.24 -16.02
N ASN A 253 -4.17 11.79 -15.82
CA ASN A 253 -5.13 11.59 -16.91
C ASN A 253 -5.47 12.90 -17.63
N LEU A 254 -5.67 13.99 -16.88
CA LEU A 254 -5.86 15.32 -17.45
C LEU A 254 -4.64 15.76 -18.28
N ALA A 255 -3.43 15.55 -17.76
CA ALA A 255 -2.19 15.84 -18.50
C ALA A 255 -2.13 15.05 -19.82
N LEU A 256 -2.50 13.77 -19.82
CA LEU A 256 -2.59 12.96 -21.04
C LEU A 256 -3.61 13.54 -22.04
N VAL A 257 -4.77 13.99 -21.58
CA VAL A 257 -5.80 14.61 -22.42
C VAL A 257 -5.27 15.89 -23.07
N VAL A 258 -4.62 16.75 -22.28
CA VAL A 258 -4.06 18.03 -22.74
C VAL A 258 -2.90 17.79 -23.70
N LEU A 259 -1.95 16.90 -23.39
CA LEU A 259 -0.83 16.57 -24.28
C LEU A 259 -1.32 15.93 -25.58
N GLY A 260 -2.39 15.13 -25.53
CA GLY A 260 -3.04 14.55 -26.71
C GLY A 260 -3.70 15.57 -27.65
N THR A 261 -3.89 16.82 -27.23
CA THR A 261 -4.40 17.92 -28.09
C THR A 261 -3.31 18.74 -28.78
N ARG A 262 -2.04 18.60 -28.38
CA ARG A 262 -0.95 19.39 -28.95
C ARG A 262 -0.57 18.88 -30.34
N GLU A 263 -0.10 19.79 -31.20
CA GLU A 263 0.49 19.42 -32.49
C GLU A 263 1.73 18.53 -32.28
N GLY A 264 1.92 17.52 -33.14
CA GLY A 264 3.02 16.54 -33.00
C GLY A 264 2.78 15.38 -32.01
N SER A 265 1.62 15.33 -31.34
CA SER A 265 1.27 14.33 -30.30
C SER A 265 1.00 12.88 -30.77
N GLY A 266 1.42 12.50 -31.99
CA GLY A 266 1.01 11.29 -32.74
C GLY A 266 0.44 10.11 -31.91
N PRO A 267 1.27 9.35 -31.16
CA PRO A 267 0.82 8.22 -30.34
C PRO A 267 -0.09 8.59 -29.16
N LEU A 268 0.14 9.74 -28.52
CA LEU A 268 -0.65 10.23 -27.38
C LEU A 268 -2.06 10.62 -27.81
N ARG A 269 -2.21 11.21 -29.00
CA ARG A 269 -3.53 11.57 -29.55
C ARG A 269 -4.43 10.35 -29.72
N ARG A 270 -3.88 9.21 -30.15
CA ARG A 270 -4.62 7.94 -30.28
C ARG A 270 -5.08 7.39 -28.92
N ARG A 271 -4.29 7.63 -27.87
CA ARG A 271 -4.56 7.17 -26.50
C ARG A 271 -5.38 8.16 -25.67
N ARG A 272 -5.81 9.29 -26.24
CA ARG A 272 -6.53 10.35 -25.53
C ARG A 272 -7.84 9.87 -24.88
N TRP A 273 -8.55 8.94 -25.51
CA TRP A 273 -9.78 8.38 -24.96
C TRP A 273 -9.55 7.67 -23.62
N ILE A 274 -8.38 7.04 -23.44
CA ILE A 274 -7.97 6.39 -22.19
C ILE A 274 -7.84 7.46 -21.10
N GLY A 275 -7.22 8.60 -21.42
CA GLY A 275 -7.10 9.74 -20.50
C GLY A 275 -8.45 10.34 -20.12
N ILE A 276 -9.39 10.46 -21.06
CA ILE A 276 -10.74 10.96 -20.76
C ILE A 276 -11.49 10.00 -19.84
N LEU A 277 -11.49 8.71 -20.16
CA LEU A 277 -12.15 7.69 -19.35
C LEU A 277 -11.54 7.60 -17.95
N GLY A 278 -10.21 7.59 -17.86
CA GLY A 278 -9.48 7.62 -16.59
C GLY A 278 -9.78 8.88 -15.77
N LEU A 279 -9.81 10.05 -16.41
CA LEU A 279 -10.13 11.33 -15.74
C LEU A 279 -11.54 11.30 -15.15
N VAL A 280 -12.54 10.86 -15.91
CA VAL A 280 -13.92 10.78 -15.44
C VAL A 280 -14.05 9.83 -14.26
N LEU A 281 -13.50 8.61 -14.37
CA LEU A 281 -13.59 7.60 -13.31
C LEU A 281 -12.88 8.04 -12.04
N THR A 282 -11.62 8.48 -12.15
CA THR A 282 -10.83 8.89 -10.98
C THR A 282 -11.38 10.15 -10.32
N SER A 283 -11.88 11.11 -11.09
CA SER A 283 -12.52 12.32 -10.53
C SER A 283 -13.85 12.01 -9.84
N ALA A 284 -14.66 11.11 -10.41
CA ALA A 284 -15.92 10.69 -9.78
C ALA A 284 -15.68 9.98 -8.45
N LEU A 285 -14.70 9.06 -8.40
CA LEU A 285 -14.31 8.37 -7.18
C LEU A 285 -13.69 9.31 -6.15
N ALA A 286 -12.80 10.23 -6.57
CA ALA A 286 -12.21 11.22 -5.68
C ALA A 286 -13.27 12.16 -5.08
N LEU A 287 -14.22 12.62 -5.90
CA LEU A 287 -15.31 13.47 -5.42
C LEU A 287 -16.16 12.74 -4.38
N ARG A 288 -16.52 11.47 -4.63
CA ARG A 288 -17.25 10.67 -3.65
C ARG A 288 -16.49 10.58 -2.33
N GLU A 289 -15.20 10.25 -2.36
CA GLU A 289 -14.41 10.14 -1.12
C GLU A 289 -14.31 11.46 -0.37
N ILE A 290 -14.17 12.58 -1.08
CA ILE A 290 -14.21 13.91 -0.46
C ILE A 290 -15.57 14.15 0.23
N LEU A 291 -16.69 13.78 -0.41
CA LEU A 291 -18.02 13.94 0.17
C LEU A 291 -18.20 13.09 1.44
N VAL A 292 -17.71 11.84 1.43
CA VAL A 292 -17.71 10.96 2.62
C VAL A 292 -16.83 11.53 3.73
N LEU A 293 -15.64 12.03 3.40
CA LEU A 293 -14.72 12.65 4.38
C LEU A 293 -15.29 13.91 5.04
N VAL A 294 -16.13 14.66 4.32
CA VAL A 294 -16.80 15.87 4.83
C VAL A 294 -18.14 15.55 5.52
N GLY A 295 -18.58 14.28 5.52
CA GLY A 295 -19.82 13.83 6.15
C GLY A 295 -21.09 14.23 5.39
N LEU A 296 -20.99 14.43 4.08
CA LEU A 296 -22.13 14.73 3.20
C LEU A 296 -22.76 13.47 2.59
N LEU A 297 -22.11 12.32 2.76
CA LEU A 297 -22.54 10.97 2.44
C LEU A 297 -22.15 10.07 3.61
#